data_AF-A0A0H2XP41-F1
#
_entry.id   AF-A0A0H2XP41-F1
#
_cell.length_a   1.000
_cell.length_b   1.000
_cell.length_c   1.000
_cell.angle_alpha   90.00
_cell.angle_beta   90.00
_cell.angle_gamma   90.00
#
_symmetry.space_group_name_H-M   'P 1'
#
loop_
_entity.id
_entity.type
_entity.pdbx_description
1 polymer ?
#
loop_
_entity_poly.entity_id
_entity_poly.type
_entity_poly.pdbx_seq_one_letter_code
_entity_poly.pdbx_strand_id
1 'polypeptide(L)'
;MDTWASAGGETTVDAVLAQVRNWLSGATGITISGGEPFDQPDALIHLLQGLRKLSACDILVYSGHPIESLADTLTRADGLIDVLISDAFDIDAPQTRPLRGSDNQRLHCLTALGRAGFSHYESMSKKPGKALDVMFDEDGSVWFAGIPDRDDFQRLRDLLIDQGHQVRISADKAKNK
;
A
#
# COMPACT_ATOMS: atom_id res chain seq x y z
N MET A 1 15.23 0.27 -5.14
CA MET A 1 13.92 0.21 -4.45
C MET A 1 13.41 -1.21 -4.62
N ASP A 2 13.17 -1.92 -3.53
CA ASP A 2 12.80 -3.34 -3.56
C ASP A 2 11.28 -3.42 -3.77
N THR A 3 10.83 -3.61 -5.02
CA THR A 3 9.46 -4.05 -5.29
C THR A 3 9.40 -5.54 -4.98
N TRP A 4 8.74 -5.87 -3.86
CA TRP A 4 8.15 -7.16 -3.50
C TRP A 4 8.84 -8.38 -4.10
N ALA A 5 9.94 -8.81 -3.47
CA ALA A 5 10.47 -10.14 -3.72
C ALA A 5 9.35 -11.17 -3.49
N SER A 6 9.24 -12.16 -4.38
CA SER A 6 8.28 -13.28 -4.37
C SER A 6 8.51 -14.27 -3.21
N ALA A 7 8.93 -13.79 -2.05
CA ALA A 7 9.22 -14.56 -0.84
C ALA A 7 7.99 -14.69 0.08
N GLY A 8 6.80 -14.34 -0.40
CA GLY A 8 5.55 -14.61 0.30
C GLY A 8 5.07 -16.04 0.04
N GLY A 9 4.49 -16.69 1.06
CA GLY A 9 3.78 -17.94 0.87
C GLY A 9 2.51 -17.75 0.03
N GLU A 10 2.07 -18.80 -0.66
CA GLU A 10 0.79 -18.80 -1.36
C GLU A 10 -0.37 -18.90 -0.36
N THR A 11 -1.44 -18.15 -0.61
CA THR A 11 -2.68 -18.23 0.17
C THR A 11 -3.89 -18.03 -0.75
N THR A 12 -5.08 -18.40 -0.27
CA THR A 12 -6.32 -18.18 -1.01
C THR A 12 -6.99 -16.88 -0.59
N VAL A 13 -7.77 -16.29 -1.50
CA VAL A 13 -8.59 -15.11 -1.21
C VAL A 13 -9.53 -15.36 -0.03
N ASP A 14 -10.13 -16.54 0.06
CA ASP A 14 -11.02 -16.91 1.17
C ASP A 14 -10.30 -16.94 2.52
N ALA A 15 -9.06 -17.42 2.56
CA ALA A 15 -8.25 -17.41 3.77
C ALA A 15 -7.93 -15.97 4.22
N VAL A 16 -7.59 -15.09 3.28
CA VAL A 16 -7.40 -13.65 3.56
C VAL A 16 -8.67 -13.02 4.11
N LEU A 17 -9.82 -13.24 3.44
CA LEU A 17 -11.13 -12.73 3.88
C LEU A 17 -11.51 -13.22 5.28
N ALA A 18 -11.22 -14.48 5.60
CA ALA A 18 -11.45 -15.04 6.93
C ALA A 18 -10.57 -14.36 7.99
N GLN A 19 -9.29 -14.12 7.68
CA GLN A 19 -8.33 -13.51 8.60
C GLN A 19 -8.66 -12.04 8.89
N VAL A 20 -8.97 -11.25 7.86
CA VAL A 20 -9.23 -9.81 8.03
C VAL A 20 -10.57 -9.53 8.70
N ARG A 21 -11.55 -10.46 8.61
CA ARG A 21 -12.92 -10.28 9.13
C ARG A 21 -12.97 -9.78 10.57
N ASN A 22 -12.09 -10.29 11.44
CA ASN A 22 -12.07 -9.93 12.86
C ASN A 22 -11.66 -8.48 13.12
N TRP A 23 -10.97 -7.85 12.17
CA TRP A 23 -10.44 -6.49 12.26
C TRP A 23 -11.35 -5.46 11.57
N LEU A 24 -12.20 -5.91 10.65
CA LEU A 24 -13.04 -5.02 9.83
C LEU A 24 -14.05 -4.21 10.65
N SER A 25 -14.49 -4.68 11.81
CA SER A 25 -15.43 -3.94 12.67
C SER A 25 -14.80 -2.71 13.34
N GLY A 26 -13.48 -2.70 13.50
CA GLY A 26 -12.72 -1.57 14.05
C GLY A 26 -11.99 -0.73 12.98
N ALA A 27 -12.01 -1.16 11.72
CA ALA A 27 -11.37 -0.46 10.63
C ALA A 27 -12.24 0.70 10.14
N THR A 28 -11.62 1.82 9.77
CA THR A 28 -12.30 2.95 9.12
C THR A 28 -12.17 2.91 7.59
N GLY A 29 -11.19 2.16 7.08
CA GLY A 29 -10.83 2.04 5.67
C GLY A 29 -9.97 0.79 5.46
N ILE A 30 -9.87 0.33 4.22
CA ILE A 30 -9.05 -0.82 3.83
C ILE A 30 -8.07 -0.36 2.77
N THR A 31 -6.78 -0.64 2.99
CA THR A 31 -5.74 -0.40 1.98
C THR A 31 -5.21 -1.72 1.44
N ILE A 32 -5.25 -1.88 0.12
CA ILE A 32 -4.62 -2.99 -0.60
C ILE A 32 -3.34 -2.45 -1.23
N SER A 33 -2.21 -2.90 -0.70
CA SER A 33 -0.86 -2.60 -1.17
C SER A 33 -0.02 -3.86 -1.03
N GLY A 34 1.09 -3.96 -1.73
CA GLY A 34 1.82 -5.23 -1.78
C GLY A 34 2.54 -5.41 -3.09
N GLY A 35 2.92 -6.65 -3.37
CA GLY A 35 3.15 -7.08 -4.76
C GLY A 35 2.02 -6.56 -5.65
N GLU A 36 2.26 -6.42 -6.95
CA GLU A 36 1.36 -5.67 -7.82
C GLU A 36 -0.07 -6.27 -7.84
N PRO A 37 -1.09 -5.60 -7.24
CA PRO A 37 -2.42 -6.19 -7.11
C PRO A 37 -3.07 -6.48 -8.46
N PHE A 38 -2.76 -5.67 -9.47
CA PHE A 38 -3.33 -5.81 -10.81
C PHE A 38 -2.67 -6.90 -11.66
N ASP A 39 -1.55 -7.49 -11.21
CA ASP A 39 -0.95 -8.67 -11.86
C ASP A 39 -1.75 -9.95 -11.57
N GLN A 40 -2.69 -9.92 -10.62
CA GLN A 40 -3.60 -11.03 -10.28
C GLN A 40 -5.07 -10.55 -10.31
N PRO A 41 -5.60 -10.13 -11.47
CA PRO A 41 -6.87 -9.42 -11.55
C PRO A 41 -8.06 -10.23 -11.04
N ASP A 42 -8.08 -11.54 -11.29
CA ASP A 42 -9.18 -12.41 -10.83
C ASP A 42 -9.20 -12.54 -9.30
N ALA A 43 -8.02 -12.69 -8.68
CA ALA A 43 -7.89 -12.76 -7.23
C ALA A 43 -8.23 -11.40 -6.59
N LEU A 44 -7.79 -10.29 -7.19
CA LEU A 44 -8.11 -8.94 -6.73
C LEU A 44 -9.62 -8.70 -6.75
N ILE A 45 -10.30 -9.01 -7.85
CA ILE A 45 -11.76 -8.83 -7.96
C ILE A 45 -12.49 -9.71 -6.94
N HIS A 46 -12.07 -10.97 -6.77
CA HIS A 46 -12.68 -11.85 -5.78
C HIS A 46 -12.51 -11.30 -4.35
N LEU A 47 -11.33 -10.79 -4.02
CA LEU A 47 -11.05 -10.16 -2.73
C LEU A 47 -11.94 -8.94 -2.51
N LEU A 48 -11.99 -8.02 -3.49
CA LEU A 48 -12.80 -6.81 -3.41
C LEU A 48 -14.29 -7.10 -3.20
N GLN A 49 -14.84 -8.07 -3.94
CA GLN A 49 -16.23 -8.52 -3.77
C GLN A 49 -16.47 -9.07 -2.36
N GLY A 50 -15.53 -9.84 -1.82
CA GLY A 50 -15.59 -10.36 -0.46
C GLY A 50 -15.57 -9.24 0.58
N LEU A 51 -14.66 -8.27 0.44
CA LEU A 51 -14.53 -7.13 1.35
C LEU A 51 -15.81 -6.29 1.37
N ARG A 52 -16.43 -6.02 0.21
CA ARG A 52 -17.71 -5.30 0.12
C ARG A 52 -18.88 -6.00 0.80
N LYS A 53 -18.87 -7.34 0.84
CA LYS A 53 -19.88 -8.11 1.59
C LYS A 53 -19.66 -8.04 3.10
N LEU A 54 -18.41 -7.84 3.53
CA LEU A 54 -18.03 -7.85 4.95
C LEU A 54 -18.00 -6.45 5.58
N SER A 55 -17.82 -5.40 4.78
CA SER A 55 -17.66 -4.03 5.26
C SER A 55 -18.13 -2.99 4.24
N ALA A 56 -18.59 -1.85 4.76
CA ALA A 56 -18.92 -0.65 3.99
C ALA A 56 -17.79 0.41 4.03
N CYS A 57 -16.63 0.08 4.60
CA CYS A 57 -15.47 0.96 4.64
C CYS A 57 -14.96 1.27 3.23
N ASP A 58 -14.25 2.40 3.08
CA ASP A 58 -13.58 2.71 1.83
C ASP A 58 -12.46 1.69 1.52
N ILE A 59 -12.22 1.45 0.24
CA ILE A 59 -11.15 0.61 -0.27
C ILE A 59 -10.21 1.45 -1.14
N LEU A 60 -8.99 1.60 -0.67
CA LEU A 60 -7.85 2.21 -1.35
C LEU A 60 -6.95 1.12 -1.92
N VAL A 61 -6.59 1.20 -3.19
CA VAL A 61 -5.66 0.26 -3.85
C VAL A 61 -4.46 1.02 -4.40
N TYR A 62 -3.25 0.49 -4.20
CA TYR A 62 -2.02 0.98 -4.83
C TYR A 62 -1.64 0.09 -6.02
N SER A 63 -1.16 0.71 -7.10
CA SER A 63 -0.57 0.03 -8.26
C SER A 63 0.62 0.82 -8.79
N GLY A 64 1.68 0.12 -9.19
CA GLY A 64 2.80 0.68 -9.93
C GLY A 64 2.51 0.86 -11.42
N HIS A 65 1.38 0.37 -11.90
CA HIS A 65 0.97 0.53 -13.29
C HIS A 65 0.26 1.89 -13.52
N PRO A 66 0.42 2.49 -14.70
CA PRO A 66 -0.38 3.65 -15.08
C PRO A 66 -1.86 3.26 -15.20
N ILE A 67 -2.80 4.15 -14.82
CA ILE A 67 -4.24 3.84 -14.82
C ILE A 67 -4.73 3.34 -16.19
N GLU A 68 -4.12 3.82 -17.27
CA GLU A 68 -4.45 3.48 -18.65
C GLU A 68 -4.28 1.97 -18.91
N SER A 69 -3.29 1.31 -18.31
CA SER A 69 -3.09 -0.13 -18.47
C SER A 69 -4.00 -0.97 -17.58
N LEU A 70 -4.75 -0.34 -16.67
CA LEU A 70 -5.63 -1.01 -15.70
C LEU A 70 -7.10 -1.02 -16.14
N ALA A 71 -7.43 -0.41 -17.28
CA ALA A 71 -8.80 -0.15 -17.72
C ALA A 71 -9.72 -1.39 -17.72
N ASP A 72 -9.23 -2.53 -18.21
CA ASP A 72 -10.03 -3.77 -18.26
C ASP A 72 -10.39 -4.27 -16.86
N THR A 73 -9.41 -4.32 -15.95
CA THR A 73 -9.62 -4.74 -14.56
C THR A 73 -10.49 -3.74 -13.81
N LEU A 74 -10.30 -2.44 -14.02
CA LEU A 74 -11.12 -1.39 -13.40
C LEU A 74 -12.57 -1.46 -13.85
N THR A 75 -12.82 -1.79 -15.13
CA THR A 75 -14.17 -2.02 -15.64
C THR A 75 -14.83 -3.21 -14.94
N ARG A 76 -14.08 -4.30 -14.73
CA ARG A 76 -14.58 -5.48 -14.00
C ARG A 76 -14.76 -5.23 -12.50
N ALA A 77 -14.00 -4.30 -11.94
CA ALA A 77 -14.02 -3.90 -10.54
C ALA A 77 -14.87 -2.63 -10.30
N ASP A 78 -15.77 -2.29 -11.22
CA ASP A 78 -16.58 -1.07 -11.12
C ASP A 78 -17.36 -1.01 -9.78
N GLY A 79 -17.27 0.13 -9.11
CA GLY A 79 -17.84 0.34 -7.77
C GLY A 79 -17.16 -0.43 -6.63
N LEU A 80 -16.16 -1.27 -6.89
CA LEU A 80 -15.49 -2.06 -5.87
C LEU A 80 -14.26 -1.39 -5.29
N ILE A 81 -13.61 -0.47 -6.01
CA ILE A 81 -12.46 0.31 -5.54
C ILE A 81 -12.91 1.76 -5.38
N ASP A 82 -12.71 2.35 -4.20
CA ASP A 82 -13.08 3.77 -3.98
C ASP A 82 -11.98 4.71 -4.44
N VAL A 83 -10.73 4.34 -4.16
CA VAL A 83 -9.55 5.15 -4.48
C VAL A 83 -8.46 4.28 -5.06
N LEU A 84 -7.82 4.75 -6.12
CA LEU A 84 -6.63 4.14 -6.72
C LEU A 84 -5.47 5.14 -6.65
N ILE A 85 -4.31 4.69 -6.17
CA ILE A 85 -3.02 5.36 -6.41
C ILE A 85 -2.33 4.58 -7.52
N SER A 86 -2.08 5.25 -8.65
CA SER A 86 -1.42 4.65 -9.82
C SER A 86 -0.01 5.17 -10.02
N ASP A 87 0.68 4.55 -10.98
CA ASP A 87 2.02 4.85 -11.47
C ASP A 87 3.16 4.39 -10.57
N ALA A 88 4.26 4.03 -11.22
CA ALA A 88 5.47 3.59 -10.56
C ALA A 88 6.05 4.70 -9.69
N PHE A 89 6.62 4.31 -8.55
CA PHE A 89 7.35 5.25 -7.73
C PHE A 89 8.58 5.79 -8.45
N ASP A 90 8.76 7.11 -8.39
CA ASP A 90 9.94 7.80 -8.89
C ASP A 90 10.75 8.35 -7.69
N ILE A 91 11.96 7.84 -7.53
CA ILE A 91 12.85 8.22 -6.42
C ILE A 91 13.34 9.67 -6.52
N ASP A 92 13.43 10.20 -7.74
CA ASP A 92 13.93 11.53 -7.99
C ASP A 92 12.81 12.57 -7.84
N ALA A 93 11.56 12.17 -8.05
CA ALA A 93 10.39 13.04 -7.88
C ALA A 93 10.15 13.43 -6.39
N PRO A 94 9.73 14.68 -6.12
CA PRO A 94 9.40 15.11 -4.76
C PRO A 94 8.27 14.27 -4.14
N GLN A 95 8.17 14.32 -2.81
CA GLN A 95 7.12 13.66 -2.04
C GLN A 95 6.37 14.71 -1.21
N THR A 96 5.57 15.52 -1.89
CA THR A 96 4.85 16.66 -1.27
C THR A 96 3.38 16.37 -1.03
N ARG A 97 2.86 15.32 -1.68
CA ARG A 97 1.44 14.95 -1.61
C ARG A 97 1.22 13.75 -0.67
N PRO A 98 0.19 13.79 0.21
CA PRO A 98 -0.16 12.64 1.04
C PRO A 98 -0.53 11.40 0.22
N LEU A 99 -0.43 10.22 0.83
CA LEU A 99 -0.77 8.91 0.25
C LEU A 99 0.04 8.54 -1.01
N ARG A 100 1.11 9.27 -1.32
CA ARG A 100 1.98 9.01 -2.47
C ARG A 100 3.42 8.92 -1.99
N GLY A 101 4.15 7.94 -2.51
CA GLY A 101 5.59 7.86 -2.33
C GLY A 101 6.31 8.95 -3.12
N SER A 102 5.77 9.31 -4.28
CA SER A 102 6.35 10.30 -5.19
C SER A 102 5.26 11.07 -5.94
N ASP A 103 5.51 12.34 -6.27
CA ASP A 103 4.50 13.28 -6.79
C ASP A 103 4.03 12.95 -8.21
N ASN A 104 4.76 12.09 -8.93
CA ASN A 104 4.33 11.55 -10.23
C ASN A 104 3.16 10.55 -10.10
N GLN A 105 2.93 9.98 -8.92
CA GLN A 105 1.80 9.08 -8.68
C GLN A 105 0.48 9.85 -8.68
N ARG A 106 -0.57 9.23 -9.23
CA ARG A 106 -1.87 9.86 -9.41
C ARG A 106 -2.90 9.24 -8.46
N LEU A 107 -3.71 10.07 -7.80
CA LEU A 107 -4.84 9.61 -6.98
C LEU A 107 -6.12 9.75 -7.80
N HIS A 108 -6.88 8.66 -7.86
CA HIS A 108 -8.13 8.60 -8.60
C HIS A 108 -9.25 8.23 -7.65
N CYS A 109 -10.20 9.15 -7.47
CA CYS A 109 -11.42 8.87 -6.71
C CYS A 109 -12.49 8.28 -7.64
N LEU A 110 -12.61 6.95 -7.63
CA LEU A 110 -13.45 6.20 -8.57
C LEU A 110 -14.93 6.22 -8.15
N THR A 111 -15.23 6.22 -6.86
CA THR A 111 -16.60 6.25 -6.33
C THR A 111 -16.95 7.58 -5.67
N ALA A 112 -18.23 7.76 -5.32
CA ALA A 112 -18.67 8.89 -4.51
C ALA A 112 -18.06 8.85 -3.09
N LEU A 113 -17.89 7.66 -2.51
CA LEU A 113 -17.26 7.47 -1.20
C LEU A 113 -15.79 7.90 -1.23
N GLY A 114 -15.04 7.46 -2.24
CA GLY A 114 -13.66 7.88 -2.47
C GLY A 114 -13.55 9.40 -2.67
N ARG A 115 -14.44 9.99 -3.47
CA ARG A 115 -14.46 11.46 -3.66
C ARG A 115 -14.70 12.20 -2.35
N ALA A 116 -15.67 11.77 -1.54
CA ALA A 116 -16.01 12.42 -0.27
C ALA A 116 -14.88 12.31 0.77
N GLY A 117 -14.20 11.17 0.84
CA GLY A 117 -13.15 10.90 1.84
C GLY A 117 -11.76 11.40 1.44
N PHE A 118 -11.43 11.44 0.15
CA PHE A 118 -10.04 11.54 -0.30
C PHE A 118 -9.70 12.73 -1.19
N SER A 119 -10.70 13.50 -1.67
CA SER A 119 -10.42 14.64 -2.56
C SER A 119 -9.51 15.71 -1.93
N HIS A 120 -9.47 15.80 -0.60
CA HIS A 120 -8.58 16.72 0.11
C HIS A 120 -7.08 16.36 -0.06
N TYR A 121 -6.76 15.09 -0.31
CA TYR A 121 -5.38 14.61 -0.49
C TYR A 121 -4.78 14.94 -1.87
N GLU A 122 -5.55 15.56 -2.77
CA GLU A 122 -5.01 16.20 -3.99
C GLU A 122 -4.30 17.52 -3.69
N SER A 123 -4.62 18.17 -2.56
CA SER A 123 -3.98 19.43 -2.18
C SER A 123 -2.57 19.20 -1.61
N MET A 124 -1.64 20.12 -1.86
CA MET A 124 -0.32 20.10 -1.20
C MET A 124 -0.51 20.37 0.30
N SER A 125 -0.18 19.40 1.14
CA SER A 125 -0.31 19.54 2.59
C SER A 125 0.95 20.15 3.21
N LYS A 126 0.77 20.99 4.23
CA LYS A 126 1.83 21.21 5.26
C LYS A 126 1.95 19.90 6.04
N LYS A 127 3.12 19.26 5.99
CA LYS A 127 3.42 17.93 6.55
C LYS A 127 2.57 17.59 7.80
N PRO A 128 1.50 16.79 7.68
CA PRO A 128 0.97 16.11 8.84
C PRO A 128 2.03 15.10 9.33
N GLY A 129 2.06 14.82 10.63
CA GLY A 129 2.92 13.77 11.17
C GLY A 129 2.58 12.44 10.48
N LYS A 130 3.53 11.86 9.77
CA LYS A 130 3.36 10.56 9.12
C LYS A 130 3.54 9.47 10.18
N ALA A 131 2.54 8.62 10.35
CA ALA A 131 2.64 7.43 11.17
C ALA A 131 3.03 6.23 10.30
N LEU A 132 3.85 5.34 10.85
CA LEU A 132 4.13 4.03 10.27
C LEU A 132 3.49 2.99 11.18
N ASP A 133 2.80 2.03 10.58
CA ASP A 133 2.34 0.83 11.28
C ASP A 133 3.52 -0.14 11.39
N VAL A 134 3.67 -0.76 12.56
CA VAL A 134 4.75 -1.69 12.86
C VAL A 134 4.15 -3.02 13.29
N MET A 135 4.57 -4.10 12.64
CA MET A 135 4.17 -5.46 12.97
C MET A 135 5.42 -6.29 13.26
N PHE A 136 5.36 -7.06 14.34
CA PHE A 136 6.44 -7.97 14.77
C PHE A 136 5.99 -9.41 14.50
N ASP A 137 6.87 -10.19 13.91
CA ASP A 137 6.69 -11.63 13.71
C ASP A 137 7.39 -12.42 14.82
N GLU A 138 7.00 -13.69 15.01
CA GLU A 138 7.54 -14.57 16.03
C GLU A 138 9.03 -14.89 15.81
N ASP A 139 9.50 -14.80 14.56
CA ASP A 139 10.91 -15.00 14.18
C ASP A 139 11.81 -13.76 14.41
N GLY A 140 11.23 -12.67 14.91
CA GLY A 140 11.92 -11.40 15.16
C GLY A 140 11.95 -10.45 13.95
N SER A 141 11.33 -10.82 12.83
CA SER A 141 11.15 -9.93 11.68
C SER A 141 10.20 -8.79 12.04
N VAL A 142 10.51 -7.58 11.54
CA VAL A 142 9.68 -6.40 11.73
C VAL A 142 9.23 -5.86 10.38
N TRP A 143 7.91 -5.71 10.23
CA TRP A 143 7.27 -5.14 9.06
C TRP A 143 6.79 -3.73 9.34
N PHE A 144 7.08 -2.83 8.41
CA PHE A 144 6.59 -1.46 8.44
C PHE A 144 5.64 -1.24 7.28
N ALA A 145 4.46 -0.67 7.55
CA ALA A 145 3.53 -0.20 6.54
C ALA A 145 3.30 1.31 6.69
N GLY A 146 3.24 2.00 5.55
CA GLY A 146 3.15 3.46 5.49
C GLY A 146 4.18 4.05 4.55
N ILE A 147 4.17 5.39 4.44
CA ILE A 147 5.03 6.11 3.50
C ILE A 147 6.04 6.94 4.31
N PRO A 148 7.29 6.46 4.49
CA PRO A 148 8.31 7.21 5.24
C PRO A 148 8.74 8.49 4.52
N ASP A 149 9.45 9.39 5.21
CA ASP A 149 10.24 10.42 4.54
C ASP A 149 11.52 9.82 3.96
N ARG A 150 12.14 10.56 3.04
CA ARG A 150 13.45 10.22 2.49
C ARG A 150 14.46 10.00 3.63
N ASP A 151 15.21 8.93 3.52
CA ASP A 151 16.27 8.49 4.45
C ASP A 151 15.80 8.07 5.85
N ASP A 152 14.50 8.01 6.16
CA ASP A 152 14.03 7.59 7.50
C ASP A 152 14.51 6.19 7.87
N PHE A 153 14.38 5.22 6.95
CA PHE A 153 14.87 3.86 7.20
C PHE A 153 16.40 3.78 7.22
N GLN A 154 17.09 4.68 6.52
CA GLN A 154 18.55 4.79 6.60
C GLN A 154 18.97 5.27 7.99
N ARG A 155 18.30 6.31 8.51
CA ARG A 155 18.53 6.83 9.87
C ARG A 155 18.19 5.80 10.94
N LEU A 156 17.07 5.10 10.80
CA LEU A 156 16.67 4.03 11.72
C LEU A 156 17.72 2.90 11.75
N ARG A 157 18.20 2.49 10.58
CA ARG A 157 19.27 1.48 10.47
C ARG A 157 20.53 1.95 11.20
N ASP A 158 20.95 3.18 10.95
CA ASP A 158 22.20 3.72 11.53
C ASP A 158 22.11 3.82 13.06
N LEU A 159 20.95 4.23 13.60
CA LEU A 159 20.68 4.23 15.04
C LEU A 159 20.73 2.82 15.67
N LEU A 160 20.14 1.83 15.00
CA LEU A 160 20.12 0.46 15.49
C LEU A 160 21.53 -0.16 15.45
N ILE A 161 22.33 0.13 14.41
CA ILE A 161 23.73 -0.31 14.32
C ILE A 161 24.58 0.32 15.44
N ASP A 162 24.40 1.60 15.72
CA ASP A 162 25.11 2.30 16.81
C ASP A 162 24.79 1.69 18.19
N GLN A 163 23.59 1.15 18.35
CA GLN A 163 23.17 0.41 19.55
C GLN A 163 23.62 -1.07 19.56
N GLY A 164 24.39 -1.51 18.56
CA GLY A 164 24.94 -2.87 18.47
C GLY A 164 23.99 -3.90 17.87
N HIS A 165 22.85 -3.48 17.29
CA HIS A 165 21.95 -4.38 16.59
C HIS A 165 22.44 -4.67 15.16
N GLN A 166 22.25 -5.90 14.70
CA GLN A 166 22.44 -6.25 13.29
C GLN A 166 21.11 -6.06 12.56
N VAL A 167 21.08 -5.12 11.61
CA VAL A 167 19.86 -4.80 10.85
C VAL A 167 20.10 -5.04 9.37
N ARG A 168 19.13 -5.69 8.73
CA ARG A 168 19.05 -5.81 7.26
C ARG A 168 17.72 -5.23 6.81
N ILE A 169 17.76 -4.21 5.98
CA ILE A 169 16.56 -3.67 5.33
C ILE A 169 16.43 -4.26 3.93
N SER A 170 15.21 -4.45 3.43
CA SER A 170 14.96 -4.98 2.09
C SER A 170 15.70 -4.19 1.01
N ALA A 171 15.79 -2.86 1.15
CA ALA A 171 16.56 -1.99 0.25
C ALA A 171 18.04 -2.38 0.05
N ASP A 172 18.66 -3.10 1.00
CA ASP A 172 20.06 -3.56 0.88
C ASP A 172 20.22 -4.74 -0.09
N LYS A 173 19.15 -5.48 -0.43
CA LYS A 173 19.20 -6.57 -1.42
C LYS A 173 19.41 -6.05 -2.85
N ALA A 174 18.98 -4.82 -3.15
CA ALA A 174 19.04 -4.25 -4.50
C ALA A 174 20.45 -3.80 -4.94
N LYS A 175 21.43 -3.72 -4.03
CA LYS A 175 22.80 -3.26 -4.35
C LYS A 175 23.75 -4.36 -4.85
N ASN A 176 23.32 -5.62 -4.85
CA ASN A 176 24.14 -6.78 -5.25
C ASN A 176 23.70 -7.40 -6.59
N LYS A 177 23.18 -6.60 -7.53
CA LYS A 177 22.96 -7.00 -8.92
C LYS A 177 23.79 -6.16 -9.86
#